data_AF-M7BKG8-F1
#
_entry.id   AF-M7BKG8-F1
#
_cell.length_a   1.000
_cell.length_b   1.000
_cell.length_c   1.000
_cell.angle_alpha   90.00
_cell.angle_beta   90.00
_cell.angle_gamma   90.00
#
_symmetry.space_group_name_H-M   'P 1'
#
loop_
_entity.id
_entity.type
_entity.pdbx_description
1 polymer ?
#
loop_
_entity_poly.entity_id
_entity_poly.type
_entity_poly.pdbx_seq_one_letter_code
_entity_poly.pdbx_strand_id
1 'polypeptide(L)'
;MSTEKKVVFNITYNSGQIYVNDFAMKRGVTRIKCQTLILETGNSDNLLDQRHLGIVSVRIMFREWPLASRSNLQLIVIQEEVTEIDGREVQQEEVTEINILIKGLKVLRHSNHSVPLKESMLYSIPRDKDVLFTLPNLSGKVDVQGPLQPTSHYLLWQAETTVDEETLPGKLPETPLRTEPPSSYKDWKWIRASEKSRRK
;
A
#
# COMPACT_ATOMS: atom_id res chain seq x y z
N MET A 1 -17.55 -27.72 -18.31
CA MET A 1 -16.73 -27.89 -17.09
C MET A 1 -16.51 -26.50 -16.52
N SER A 2 -16.81 -26.28 -15.25
CA SER A 2 -16.57 -24.99 -14.58
C SER A 2 -15.08 -24.91 -14.26
N THR A 3 -14.38 -23.89 -14.75
CA THR A 3 -12.98 -23.62 -14.37
C THR A 3 -13.01 -22.80 -13.09
N GLU A 4 -12.40 -23.32 -12.03
CA GLU A 4 -12.28 -22.60 -10.76
C GLU A 4 -11.12 -21.61 -10.86
N LYS A 5 -11.37 -20.34 -10.54
CA LYS A 5 -10.34 -19.31 -10.47
C LYS A 5 -10.12 -18.90 -9.03
N LYS A 6 -8.87 -18.86 -8.60
CA LYS A 6 -8.45 -18.39 -7.29
C LYS A 6 -7.59 -17.14 -7.43
N VAL A 7 -8.05 -16.06 -6.82
CA VAL A 7 -7.31 -14.79 -6.75
C VAL A 7 -6.45 -14.79 -5.50
N VAL A 8 -5.17 -14.40 -5.63
CA VAL A 8 -4.24 -14.37 -4.50
C VAL A 8 -4.09 -12.94 -3.98
N PHE A 9 -4.29 -12.78 -2.67
CA PHE A 9 -3.99 -11.55 -1.93
C PHE A 9 -3.04 -11.86 -0.78
N ASN A 10 -2.09 -10.95 -0.53
CA ASN A 10 -1.20 -11.01 0.63
C ASN A 10 -1.72 -10.06 1.70
N ILE A 11 -2.19 -10.60 2.82
CA ILE A 11 -2.68 -9.81 3.95
C ILE A 11 -1.68 -9.87 5.08
N THR A 12 -1.25 -8.69 5.54
CA THR A 12 -0.32 -8.58 6.66
C THR A 12 -0.84 -7.61 7.71
N TYR A 13 -0.46 -7.85 8.95
CA TYR A 13 -0.69 -6.94 10.08
C TYR A 13 0.67 -6.49 10.59
N ASN A 14 0.91 -5.17 10.57
CA ASN A 14 2.15 -4.58 11.07
C ASN A 14 1.83 -3.31 11.86
N SER A 15 2.26 -3.27 13.12
CA SER A 15 2.21 -2.07 13.99
C SER A 15 0.83 -1.40 14.08
N GLY A 16 -0.24 -2.20 14.15
CA GLY A 16 -1.61 -1.68 14.23
C GLY A 16 -2.25 -1.35 12.89
N GLN A 17 -1.55 -1.56 11.77
CA GLN A 17 -2.04 -1.32 10.43
C GLN A 17 -2.15 -2.63 9.66
N ILE A 18 -3.25 -2.80 8.93
CA ILE A 18 -3.44 -3.91 8.00
C ILE A 18 -3.07 -3.48 6.60
N TYR A 19 -2.40 -4.37 5.89
CA TYR A 19 -2.04 -4.19 4.49
C TYR A 19 -2.60 -5.33 3.65
N VAL A 20 -3.14 -4.98 2.48
CA VAL A 20 -3.48 -5.94 1.42
C VAL A 20 -2.59 -5.63 0.24
N ASN A 21 -1.75 -6.58 -0.19
CA ASN A 21 -0.74 -6.36 -1.24
C ASN A 21 0.05 -5.05 -1.01
N ASP A 22 0.48 -4.82 0.23
CA ASP A 22 1.21 -3.62 0.69
C ASP A 22 0.39 -2.31 0.77
N PHE A 23 -0.93 -2.37 0.55
CA PHE A 23 -1.82 -1.22 0.68
C PHE A 23 -2.48 -1.12 2.05
N ALA A 24 -2.25 -0.02 2.74
CA ALA A 24 -2.82 0.24 4.06
C ALA A 24 -4.35 0.34 4.00
N MET A 25 -5.01 -0.56 4.70
CA MET A 25 -6.47 -0.65 4.75
C MET A 25 -7.06 0.28 5.81
N LYS A 26 -8.20 0.88 5.50
CA LYS A 26 -9.03 1.61 6.47
C LYS A 26 -10.13 0.69 7.00
N ARG A 27 -10.60 0.98 8.21
CA ARG A 27 -11.77 0.30 8.79
C ARG A 27 -13.01 0.53 7.91
N GLY A 28 -13.81 -0.51 7.73
CA GLY A 28 -14.98 -0.49 6.84
C GLY A 28 -14.75 -1.34 5.59
N VAL A 29 -15.44 -1.00 4.49
CA VAL A 29 -15.30 -1.69 3.21
C VAL A 29 -14.57 -0.79 2.23
N THR A 30 -13.53 -1.34 1.60
CA THR A 30 -12.80 -0.68 0.53
C THR A 30 -12.94 -1.50 -0.74
N ARG A 31 -13.28 -0.84 -1.85
CA ARG A 31 -13.26 -1.45 -3.18
C ARG A 31 -11.95 -1.12 -3.85
N ILE A 32 -11.15 -2.15 -4.15
CA ILE A 32 -9.82 -2.02 -4.74
C ILE A 32 -9.85 -2.57 -6.16
N LYS A 33 -9.24 -1.85 -7.10
CA LYS A 33 -8.87 -2.40 -8.42
C LYS A 33 -7.36 -2.59 -8.47
N CYS A 34 -6.89 -3.83 -8.67
CA CYS A 34 -5.48 -4.23 -8.68
C CYS A 34 -5.16 -5.11 -9.88
N GLN A 35 -3.89 -5.15 -10.26
CA GLN A 35 -3.34 -6.33 -10.91
C GLN A 35 -2.88 -7.32 -9.84
N THR A 36 -3.26 -8.59 -9.94
CA THR A 36 -2.80 -9.65 -9.03
C THR A 36 -2.72 -11.00 -9.72
N LEU A 37 -2.12 -11.99 -9.04
CA LEU A 37 -2.00 -13.36 -9.53
C LEU A 37 -3.34 -14.08 -9.46
N ILE A 38 -3.75 -14.65 -10.59
CA ILE A 38 -4.94 -15.50 -10.74
C ILE A 38 -4.45 -16.91 -11.04
N LEU A 39 -4.94 -17.86 -10.26
CA LEU A 39 -4.70 -19.28 -10.43
C LEU A 39 -5.96 -19.91 -11.05
N GLU A 40 -5.82 -20.60 -12.17
CA GLU A 40 -6.91 -21.33 -12.81
C GLU A 40 -6.69 -22.82 -12.62
N THR A 41 -7.62 -23.48 -11.92
CA THR A 41 -7.60 -24.93 -11.75
C THR A 41 -8.32 -25.56 -12.95
N GLY A 42 -7.54 -26.05 -13.92
CA GLY A 42 -8.03 -26.77 -15.11
C GLY A 42 -7.18 -28.00 -15.42
N ASN A 43 -7.66 -28.86 -16.34
CA ASN A 43 -7.01 -30.13 -16.75
C ASN A 43 -5.65 -29.97 -17.48
N SER A 44 -4.98 -28.81 -17.40
CA SER A 44 -3.67 -28.62 -18.00
C SER A 44 -2.58 -29.21 -17.10
N ASP A 45 -1.83 -30.18 -17.63
CA ASP A 45 -0.70 -30.83 -16.92
C ASP A 45 0.46 -29.86 -16.59
N ASN A 46 0.45 -28.65 -17.16
CA ASN A 46 1.45 -27.61 -16.91
C ASN A 46 0.99 -26.62 -15.81
N LEU A 47 1.72 -26.57 -14.70
CA LEU A 47 1.50 -25.64 -13.58
C LEU A 47 1.71 -24.16 -13.94
N LEU A 48 2.46 -23.87 -15.01
CA LEU A 48 2.72 -22.50 -15.48
C LEU A 48 1.54 -21.92 -16.27
N ASP A 49 0.83 -22.75 -17.04
CA ASP A 49 -0.34 -22.33 -17.82
C ASP A 49 -1.56 -22.01 -16.93
N GLN A 50 -1.51 -22.44 -15.66
CA GLN A 50 -2.53 -22.21 -14.65
C GLN A 50 -2.38 -20.87 -13.92
N ARG A 51 -1.35 -20.05 -14.21
CA ARG A 51 -1.09 -18.81 -13.48
C ARG A 51 -0.90 -17.64 -14.44
N HIS A 52 -1.66 -16.57 -14.22
CA HIS A 52 -1.44 -15.33 -14.95
C HIS A 52 -1.71 -14.12 -14.04
N LEU A 53 -1.18 -12.96 -14.44
CA LEU A 53 -1.54 -11.69 -13.83
C LEU A 53 -2.78 -11.14 -14.51
N GLY A 54 -3.83 -10.89 -13.74
CA GLY A 54 -5.08 -10.30 -14.22
C GLY A 54 -5.48 -9.06 -13.43
N ILE A 55 -6.37 -8.26 -13.99
CA ILE A 55 -6.93 -7.08 -13.32
C ILE A 55 -8.19 -7.50 -12.57
N VAL A 56 -8.20 -7.30 -11.26
CA VAL A 56 -9.28 -7.73 -10.37
C VAL A 56 -9.87 -6.55 -9.62
N SER A 57 -11.20 -6.46 -9.58
CA SER A 57 -11.93 -5.59 -8.64
C SER A 57 -12.40 -6.40 -7.45
N VAL A 58 -11.95 -6.04 -6.25
CA VAL A 58 -12.25 -6.74 -4.99
C VAL A 58 -12.88 -5.78 -3.98
N ARG A 59 -13.85 -6.27 -3.21
CA ARG A 59 -14.36 -5.60 -2.00
C ARG A 59 -13.74 -6.26 -0.78
N ILE A 60 -13.07 -5.45 0.03
CA ILE A 60 -12.39 -5.92 1.24
C ILE A 60 -13.00 -5.19 2.43
N MET A 61 -13.65 -5.94 3.31
CA MET A 61 -14.08 -5.45 4.61
C MET A 61 -12.97 -5.69 5.63
N PHE A 62 -12.67 -4.71 6.46
CA PHE A 62 -11.88 -4.89 7.68
C PHE A 62 -12.61 -4.29 8.88
N ARG A 63 -12.73 -5.08 9.96
CA ARG A 63 -13.27 -4.63 11.24
C ARG A 63 -12.48 -5.20 12.42
N GLU A 64 -12.33 -4.36 13.43
CA GLU A 64 -11.81 -4.69 14.75
C GLU A 64 -12.91 -4.99 15.76
N TRP A 65 -12.71 -6.04 16.56
CA TRP A 65 -13.59 -6.49 17.63
C TRP A 65 -12.81 -6.63 18.95
N PRO A 66 -13.05 -5.78 19.95
CA PRO A 66 -12.45 -5.95 21.26
C PRO A 66 -13.08 -7.16 21.97
N LEU A 67 -12.26 -8.14 22.38
CA LEU A 67 -12.77 -9.38 22.99
C LEU A 67 -13.03 -9.24 24.49
N ALA A 68 -12.27 -8.40 25.19
CA ALA A 68 -12.59 -8.01 26.56
C ALA A 68 -12.07 -6.60 26.85
N SER A 69 -12.86 -5.79 27.52
CA SER A 69 -12.58 -4.37 27.79
C SER A 69 -11.35 -4.11 28.69
N ARG A 70 -10.83 -5.16 29.36
CA ARG A 70 -9.64 -5.08 30.23
C ARG A 70 -8.43 -5.84 29.72
N SER A 71 -8.56 -6.57 28.63
CA SER A 71 -7.42 -7.20 27.97
C SER A 71 -7.00 -6.36 26.77
N ASN A 72 -5.71 -6.38 26.45
CA ASN A 72 -5.22 -5.86 25.17
C ASN A 72 -5.48 -6.85 24.02
N LEU A 73 -6.49 -7.72 24.14
CA LEU A 73 -6.82 -8.78 23.19
C LEU A 73 -7.91 -8.29 22.22
N GLN A 74 -7.63 -8.40 20.93
CA GLN A 74 -8.51 -7.91 19.88
C GLN A 74 -8.55 -8.92 18.74
N LEU A 75 -9.74 -9.11 18.16
CA LEU A 75 -9.95 -9.90 16.96
C LEU A 75 -10.14 -8.95 15.79
N ILE A 76 -9.29 -9.10 14.78
CA ILE A 76 -9.43 -8.46 13.48
C ILE A 76 -10.13 -9.45 12.56
N VAL A 77 -11.20 -9.01 11.92
CA VAL A 77 -11.97 -9.78 10.93
C VAL A 77 -11.84 -9.07 9.59
N ILE A 78 -11.41 -9.83 8.59
CA ILE A 78 -11.24 -9.36 7.21
C ILE A 78 -12.09 -10.28 6.31
N GLN A 79 -12.88 -9.71 5.42
CA GLN A 79 -13.66 -10.48 4.43
C GLN A 79 -13.39 -9.96 3.02
N GLU A 80 -13.23 -10.87 2.07
CA GLU A 80 -12.86 -10.57 0.68
C GLU A 80 -13.88 -11.14 -0.31
N GLU A 81 -14.45 -10.27 -1.16
CA GLU A 81 -15.34 -10.61 -2.28
C GLU A 81 -14.71 -10.12 -3.59
N VAL A 82 -14.38 -11.04 -4.49
CA VAL A 82 -14.00 -10.69 -5.85
C VAL A 82 -15.26 -10.39 -6.66
N THR A 83 -15.30 -9.21 -7.28
CA THR A 83 -16.49 -8.71 -8.01
C THR A 83 -16.28 -8.63 -9.51
N GLU A 84 -15.03 -8.55 -9.97
CA GLU A 84 -14.68 -8.46 -11.39
C GLU A 84 -13.31 -9.08 -11.61
N ILE A 85 -13.14 -9.82 -12.70
CA ILE A 85 -11.87 -10.35 -13.19
C ILE A 85 -11.75 -10.00 -14.67
N ASP A 86 -10.67 -9.31 -15.05
CA ASP A 86 -10.35 -8.91 -16.43
C ASP A 86 -11.51 -8.21 -17.16
N GLY A 87 -12.19 -7.29 -16.46
CA GLY A 87 -13.32 -6.55 -17.01
C GLY A 87 -14.65 -7.31 -17.02
N ARG A 88 -14.69 -8.56 -16.54
CA ARG A 88 -15.91 -9.38 -16.45
C ARG A 88 -16.35 -9.45 -15.00
N GLU A 89 -17.60 -9.07 -14.74
CA GLU A 89 -18.19 -9.26 -13.43
C GLU A 89 -18.28 -10.74 -13.08
N VAL A 90 -17.96 -11.06 -11.82
CA VAL A 90 -18.05 -12.41 -11.29
C VAL A 90 -18.92 -12.41 -10.05
N GLN A 91 -19.65 -13.50 -9.84
CA GLN A 91 -20.45 -13.71 -8.65
C GLN A 91 -19.79 -14.81 -7.82
N GLN A 92 -19.30 -14.45 -6.65
CA GLN A 92 -18.71 -15.38 -5.69
C GLN A 92 -19.81 -15.93 -4.78
N GLU A 93 -19.91 -17.25 -4.62
CA GLU A 93 -20.90 -17.86 -3.72
C GLU A 93 -20.47 -17.83 -2.26
N GLU A 94 -19.16 -17.92 -2.02
CA GLU A 94 -18.53 -17.85 -0.70
C GLU A 94 -17.52 -16.70 -0.67
N VAL A 95 -17.29 -16.10 0.49
CA VAL A 95 -16.22 -15.12 0.73
C VAL A 95 -15.13 -15.74 1.59
N THR A 96 -13.90 -15.28 1.40
CA THR A 96 -12.81 -15.63 2.30
C THR A 96 -12.89 -14.74 3.54
N GLU A 97 -13.04 -15.34 4.72
CA GLU A 97 -12.90 -14.66 6.01
C GLU A 97 -11.55 -14.98 6.65
N ILE A 98 -10.84 -13.94 7.05
CA ILE A 98 -9.52 -14.02 7.69
C ILE A 98 -9.63 -13.39 9.08
N ASN A 99 -9.31 -14.19 10.08
CA ASN A 99 -9.40 -13.84 11.48
C ASN A 99 -7.99 -13.75 12.06
N ILE A 100 -7.61 -12.56 12.53
CA ILE A 100 -6.31 -12.27 13.13
C ILE A 100 -6.53 -11.91 14.59
N LEU A 101 -6.10 -12.79 15.50
CA LEU A 101 -6.13 -12.53 16.93
C LEU A 101 -4.84 -11.84 17.34
N ILE A 102 -4.94 -10.66 17.93
CA ILE A 102 -3.80 -9.84 18.35
C ILE A 102 -3.86 -9.54 19.86
N LYS A 103 -2.68 -9.41 20.48
CA LYS A 103 -2.51 -8.95 21.86
C LYS A 103 -1.51 -7.80 21.91
N GLY A 104 -2.01 -6.57 22.08
CA GLY A 104 -1.22 -5.36 21.83
C GLY A 104 -0.77 -5.29 20.36
N LEU A 105 0.54 -5.29 20.11
CA LEU A 105 1.09 -5.28 18.75
C LEU A 105 1.44 -6.69 18.22
N LYS A 106 1.29 -7.74 19.04
CA LYS A 106 1.69 -9.10 18.67
C LYS A 106 0.53 -9.89 18.09
N VAL A 107 0.73 -10.52 16.94
CA VAL A 107 -0.18 -11.52 16.38
C VAL A 107 -0.06 -12.81 17.20
N LEU A 108 -1.20 -13.31 17.69
CA LEU A 108 -1.31 -14.57 18.42
C LEU A 108 -1.74 -15.71 17.52
N ARG A 109 -2.68 -15.44 16.60
CA ARG A 109 -3.23 -16.47 15.71
C ARG A 109 -3.74 -15.84 14.41
N HIS A 110 -3.64 -16.61 13.35
CA HIS A 110 -4.22 -16.35 12.04
C HIS A 110 -5.05 -17.57 11.63
N SER A 111 -6.25 -17.36 11.09
CA SER A 111 -7.09 -18.43 10.58
C SER A 111 -7.96 -17.95 9.42
N ASN A 112 -8.14 -18.82 8.43
CA ASN A 112 -8.91 -18.54 7.23
C ASN A 112 -10.10 -19.49 7.16
N HIS A 113 -11.26 -18.97 6.79
CA HIS A 113 -12.50 -19.71 6.63
C HIS A 113 -13.20 -19.29 5.34
N SER A 114 -13.94 -20.21 4.74
CA SER A 114 -14.92 -19.87 3.70
C SER A 114 -16.26 -19.64 4.37
N VAL A 115 -16.96 -18.57 4.00
CA VAL A 115 -18.28 -18.22 4.53
C VAL A 115 -19.21 -17.93 3.37
N PRO A 116 -20.44 -18.45 3.31
CA PRO A 116 -21.38 -18.11 2.25
C PRO A 116 -21.56 -16.60 2.13
N LEU A 117 -21.52 -16.04 0.92
CA LEU A 117 -21.57 -14.59 0.68
C LEU A 117 -22.77 -13.96 1.38
N LYS A 118 -23.95 -14.60 1.28
CA LYS A 118 -25.20 -14.10 1.88
C LYS A 118 -25.18 -14.04 3.42
N GLU A 119 -24.30 -14.81 4.06
CA GLU A 119 -24.13 -14.85 5.51
C GLU A 119 -23.00 -13.92 5.99
N SER A 120 -22.19 -13.41 5.07
CA SER A 120 -21.07 -12.52 5.37
C SER A 120 -21.54 -11.13 5.82
N MET A 121 -20.76 -10.51 6.71
CA MET A 121 -21.00 -9.12 7.09
C MET A 121 -20.74 -8.18 5.91
N LEU A 122 -19.79 -8.51 5.03
CA LEU A 122 -19.48 -7.76 3.82
C LEU A 122 -20.70 -7.61 2.90
N TYR A 123 -21.54 -8.65 2.77
CA TYR A 123 -22.76 -8.59 1.97
C TYR A 123 -23.83 -7.65 2.54
N SER A 124 -23.88 -7.49 3.87
CA SER A 124 -24.81 -6.57 4.53
C SER A 124 -24.47 -5.08 4.33
N ILE A 125 -23.27 -4.77 3.84
CA ILE A 125 -22.80 -3.40 3.62
C ILE A 125 -23.05 -3.02 2.17
N PRO A 126 -23.84 -1.97 1.90
CA PRO A 126 -24.21 -1.62 0.54
C PRO A 126 -23.02 -0.99 -0.19
N ARG A 127 -22.91 -1.28 -1.49
CA ARG A 127 -21.73 -0.96 -2.32
C ARG A 127 -21.49 0.55 -2.51
N ASP A 128 -22.51 1.39 -2.34
CA ASP A 128 -22.43 2.85 -2.39
C ASP A 128 -21.62 3.45 -1.23
N LYS A 129 -21.43 2.69 -0.15
CA LYS A 129 -20.64 3.08 1.02
C LYS A 129 -19.19 2.64 0.96
N ASP A 130 -18.79 1.95 -0.10
CA ASP A 130 -17.42 1.48 -0.26
C ASP A 130 -16.48 2.68 -0.51
N VAL A 131 -15.33 2.66 0.15
CA VAL A 131 -14.24 3.58 -0.21
C VAL A 131 -13.56 3.06 -1.46
N LEU A 132 -13.52 3.83 -2.54
CA LEU A 132 -12.81 3.43 -3.76
C LEU A 132 -11.30 3.67 -3.61
N PHE A 133 -10.53 2.67 -3.99
CA PHE A 133 -9.08 2.74 -4.05
C PHE A 133 -8.59 2.15 -5.38
N THR A 134 -7.85 2.94 -6.15
CA THR A 134 -7.25 2.49 -7.41
C THR A 134 -5.76 2.44 -7.26
N LEU A 135 -5.17 1.32 -7.64
CA LEU A 135 -3.73 1.11 -7.50
C LEU A 135 -2.96 1.79 -8.64
N PRO A 136 -1.84 2.47 -8.33
CA PRO A 136 -1.13 3.32 -9.30
C PRO A 136 -0.59 2.54 -10.52
N ASN A 137 -0.39 1.23 -10.41
CA ASN A 137 0.29 0.43 -11.44
C ASN A 137 -0.63 -0.13 -12.54
N LEU A 138 -1.89 0.31 -12.65
CA LEU A 138 -2.83 -0.18 -13.67
C LEU A 138 -2.72 0.50 -15.04
N SER A 139 -1.87 1.53 -15.19
CA SER A 139 -1.71 2.28 -16.45
C SER A 139 -0.77 1.56 -17.42
N GLY A 140 -1.27 0.53 -18.10
CA GLY A 140 -0.58 -0.15 -19.19
C GLY A 140 -1.19 0.14 -20.57
N LYS A 141 -0.83 1.26 -21.19
CA LYS A 141 -0.78 1.42 -22.65
C LYS A 141 0.31 2.44 -23.04
N VAL A 142 1.28 1.98 -23.81
CA VAL A 142 2.16 2.78 -24.67
C VAL A 142 1.74 2.46 -26.12
N ASP A 143 1.38 3.50 -26.88
CA ASP A 143 1.68 3.72 -28.32
C ASP A 143 0.84 4.93 -28.83
N VAL A 144 1.26 5.86 -29.69
CA VAL A 144 2.52 6.26 -30.35
C VAL A 144 2.26 7.69 -30.90
N GLN A 145 3.31 8.54 -30.94
CA GLN A 145 3.41 9.87 -31.56
C GLN A 145 2.72 11.08 -30.87
N GLY A 146 3.40 11.58 -29.84
CA GLY A 146 3.50 13.02 -29.55
C GLY A 146 4.97 13.34 -29.25
N PRO A 147 5.52 14.51 -29.64
CA PRO A 147 6.96 14.78 -29.52
C PRO A 147 7.42 14.70 -28.06
N LEU A 148 8.52 13.98 -27.88
CA LEU A 148 9.25 13.82 -26.62
C LEU A 148 9.44 15.17 -25.90
N GLN A 149 8.87 15.29 -24.70
CA GLN A 149 9.40 16.18 -23.67
C GLN A 149 9.72 15.34 -22.43
N PRO A 150 11.00 15.15 -22.07
CA PRO A 150 11.37 14.58 -20.80
C PRO A 150 11.36 15.71 -19.76
N THR A 151 10.56 15.60 -18.71
CA THR A 151 10.82 16.41 -17.52
C THR A 151 10.75 15.54 -16.28
N SER A 152 11.83 14.79 -16.06
CA SER A 152 12.35 14.63 -14.72
C SER A 152 12.68 16.04 -14.18
N HIS A 153 11.95 16.53 -13.20
CA HIS A 153 12.41 17.70 -12.44
C HIS A 153 13.46 17.25 -11.43
N TYR A 154 14.67 17.04 -11.94
CA TYR A 154 15.87 17.19 -11.13
C TYR A 154 16.81 18.17 -11.85
N LEU A 155 17.17 19.23 -11.09
CA LEU A 155 18.34 20.10 -11.20
C LEU A 155 18.34 21.20 -12.27
N LEU A 156 18.44 22.47 -11.83
CA LEU A 156 19.63 23.35 -11.98
C LEU A 156 19.24 24.80 -11.60
N TRP A 157 19.85 25.37 -10.56
CA TRP A 157 20.01 26.83 -10.49
C TRP A 157 21.36 27.15 -11.12
N GLN A 158 21.36 27.46 -12.42
CA GLN A 158 22.41 28.23 -13.07
C GLN A 158 21.97 29.69 -13.02
N ALA A 159 22.75 30.54 -12.35
CA ALA A 159 22.72 31.98 -12.57
C ALA A 159 24.03 32.35 -13.27
N GLU A 160 23.91 32.80 -14.51
CA GLU A 160 24.97 33.39 -15.31
C GLU A 160 25.33 34.77 -14.74
N THR A 161 26.62 35.08 -14.63
CA THR A 161 27.10 36.46 -14.77
C THR A 161 28.38 36.47 -15.61
N THR A 162 28.24 37.13 -16.76
CA THR A 162 29.22 37.59 -17.75
C THR A 162 30.49 38.21 -17.15
N VAL A 163 31.66 37.94 -17.75
CA VAL A 163 32.67 38.94 -18.19
C VAL A 163 33.62 38.27 -19.20
N ASP A 164 33.95 39.08 -20.20
CA ASP A 164 34.73 38.91 -21.42
C ASP A 164 36.24 38.63 -21.21
N GLU A 165 36.89 38.27 -22.33
CA GLU A 165 38.31 38.51 -22.69
C GLU A 165 39.29 37.30 -22.81
N GLU A 166 39.65 37.11 -24.09
CA GLU A 166 40.80 36.51 -24.79
C GLU A 166 41.93 35.71 -24.07
N THR A 167 42.18 34.52 -24.65
CA THR A 167 43.47 33.81 -24.89
C THR A 167 44.57 33.70 -23.82
N LEU A 168 44.87 32.46 -23.39
CA LEU A 168 46.12 31.69 -23.63
C LEU A 168 46.18 30.42 -22.73
N PRO A 169 46.89 29.34 -23.13
CA PRO A 169 46.77 28.02 -22.51
C PRO A 169 47.83 27.76 -21.44
N GLY A 170 47.42 27.11 -20.35
CA GLY A 170 48.34 26.37 -19.48
C GLY A 170 48.22 26.70 -18.00
N LYS A 171 47.49 25.85 -17.27
CA LYS A 171 47.86 25.31 -15.95
C LYS A 171 46.77 24.36 -15.45
N LEU A 172 47.19 23.21 -14.93
CA LEU A 172 46.34 22.24 -14.25
C LEU A 172 45.77 22.86 -12.97
N PRO A 173 44.48 22.69 -12.65
CA PRO A 173 43.96 23.12 -11.36
C PRO A 173 44.40 22.15 -10.25
N GLU A 174 45.00 22.71 -9.21
CA GLU A 174 45.48 22.02 -8.01
C GLU A 174 44.29 21.48 -7.19
N THR A 175 44.43 20.25 -6.69
CA THR A 175 43.45 19.59 -5.81
C THR A 175 43.44 20.23 -4.42
N PRO A 176 42.32 20.80 -3.92
CA PRO A 176 42.28 21.31 -2.56
C PRO A 176 42.07 20.16 -1.56
N LEU A 177 42.95 20.11 -0.55
CA LEU A 177 42.90 19.24 0.61
C LEU A 177 41.64 19.48 1.46
N ARG A 178 41.01 18.36 1.85
CA ARG A 178 40.03 18.13 2.93
C ARG A 178 39.91 19.28 3.95
N THR A 179 38.75 19.94 3.98
CA THR A 179 38.30 20.74 5.14
C THR A 179 37.20 19.99 5.89
N GLU A 180 37.45 19.70 7.16
CA GLU A 180 36.50 19.16 8.13
C GLU A 180 35.27 20.08 8.28
N PRO A 181 34.06 19.54 8.52
CA PRO A 181 32.90 20.37 8.80
C PRO A 181 32.98 20.95 10.22
N PRO A 182 32.71 22.26 10.43
CA PRO A 182 32.71 22.83 11.76
C PRO A 182 31.52 22.32 12.58
N SER A 183 31.84 21.73 13.73
CA SER A 183 30.90 21.45 14.83
C SER A 183 30.54 22.75 15.57
N SER A 184 29.23 23.03 15.77
CA SER A 184 28.69 23.87 16.86
C SER A 184 27.17 23.81 16.81
N TYR A 185 26.45 23.07 17.69
CA TYR A 185 26.13 23.29 19.11
C TYR A 185 25.09 24.41 19.36
N LYS A 186 23.93 23.99 19.93
CA LYS A 186 22.78 24.76 20.48
C LYS A 186 21.81 25.33 19.42
N ASP A 187 20.48 25.16 19.48
CA ASP A 187 19.52 25.24 20.60
C ASP A 187 18.24 24.42 20.32
N TRP A 188 17.84 23.52 21.22
CA TRP A 188 16.56 22.79 21.15
C TRP A 188 15.69 22.89 22.41
N LYS A 189 15.85 23.92 23.23
CA LYS A 189 15.01 24.12 24.43
C LYS A 189 14.08 25.32 24.30
N TRP A 190 12.85 25.06 23.83
CA TRP A 190 11.70 25.85 24.27
C TRP A 190 11.00 25.10 25.41
N ILE A 191 11.31 25.54 26.61
CA ILE A 191 10.59 25.24 27.84
C ILE A 191 9.19 25.85 27.75
N ARG A 192 8.15 25.02 27.85
CA ARG A 192 6.87 25.44 28.40
C ARG A 192 6.50 24.52 29.56
N ALA A 193 7.34 24.56 30.59
CA ALA A 193 6.97 24.17 31.94
C ALA A 193 6.72 25.47 32.73
N SER A 194 5.46 25.88 32.79
CA SER A 194 5.02 26.95 33.69
C SER A 194 3.62 26.64 34.17
N GLU A 195 3.47 25.59 34.98
CA GLU A 195 2.29 25.40 35.80
C GLU A 195 2.69 24.67 37.08
N LYS A 196 2.32 25.27 38.23
CA LYS A 196 2.50 24.81 39.62
C LYS A 196 3.86 25.09 40.28
N SER A 197 3.96 26.29 40.87
CA SER A 197 4.09 26.41 42.33
C SER A 197 4.10 27.89 42.74
N ARG A 198 2.97 28.38 43.25
CA ARG A 198 2.91 29.57 44.14
C ARG A 198 1.54 29.62 44.83
N ARG A 199 1.59 29.79 46.15
CA ARG A 199 0.56 29.71 47.22
C ARG A 199 0.82 28.43 48.03
N LYS A 200 1.74 28.41 49.00
CA LYS A 200 1.77 29.20 50.26
C LYS A 200 0.41 29.32 50.90
#